data_AF-A0A2E1MPL6-F1
#
_entry.id   AF-A0A2E1MPL6-F1
#
_cell.length_a   1.000
_cell.length_b   1.000
_cell.length_c   1.000
_cell.angle_alpha   90.00
_cell.angle_beta   90.00
_cell.angle_gamma   90.00
#
_symmetry.space_group_name_H-M   'P 1'
#
loop_
_entity.id
_entity.type
_entity.pdbx_description
1 polymer ?
#
loop_
_entity_poly.entity_id
_entity_poly.type
_entity_poly.pdbx_seq_one_letter_code
_entity_poly.pdbx_strand_id
1 'polypeptide(L)'
;MKKYLSILFVLSLTFNGFIFAQEEQEEGNEISTVEALLNLVKQGKTQEQSENAKREARFMANKNKQAEILAAEKRELARQERIADQLEAEYKKNEEILRVKEEAYQKELGSLVELFGHLQSSAGEAAVQFSGSLTSPQFGLERVNFLNDLTSKMSETTELPTIREIEGLWYELQREMVASGQVVSFDTTVVDVDGESSTCKVTRVGLFNAVCDGKYLEYVSATGQFA
;
A
#
# COMPACT_ATOMS: atom_id res chain seq x y z
N MET A 1 -24.28 -4.98 -25.35
CA MET A 1 -25.48 -5.85 -25.38
C MET A 1 -26.78 -5.07 -25.17
N LYS A 2 -27.07 -4.06 -26.01
CA LYS A 2 -28.33 -3.26 -25.92
C LYS A 2 -29.06 -3.12 -27.27
N LYS A 3 -28.57 -3.74 -28.34
CA LYS A 3 -29.15 -3.66 -29.70
C LYS A 3 -29.90 -4.92 -30.16
N TYR A 4 -29.92 -5.98 -29.36
CA TYR A 4 -30.65 -7.22 -29.68
C TYR A 4 -31.96 -7.39 -28.90
N LEU A 5 -32.26 -6.47 -27.96
CA LEU A 5 -33.47 -6.55 -27.13
C LEU A 5 -34.71 -5.93 -27.80
N SER A 6 -34.55 -5.07 -28.81
CA SER A 6 -35.69 -4.43 -29.52
C SER A 6 -36.28 -5.26 -30.66
N ILE A 7 -35.63 -6.32 -31.12
CA ILE A 7 -36.10 -7.14 -32.25
C ILE A 7 -37.00 -8.31 -31.78
N LEU A 8 -36.97 -8.65 -30.50
CA LEU A 8 -37.78 -9.73 -29.92
C LEU A 8 -39.19 -9.30 -29.49
N PHE A 9 -39.47 -7.99 -29.44
CA PHE A 9 -40.79 -7.46 -29.05
C PHE A 9 -41.68 -7.04 -30.24
N VAL A 10 -41.16 -7.08 -31.47
CA VAL A 10 -41.92 -6.72 -32.68
C VAL A 10 -42.39 -7.96 -33.48
N LEU A 11 -41.93 -9.17 -33.11
CA LEU A 11 -42.29 -10.42 -33.79
C LEU A 11 -43.41 -11.22 -33.10
N SER A 12 -44.14 -10.64 -32.14
CA SER A 12 -45.28 -11.32 -31.49
C SER A 12 -46.65 -10.70 -31.81
N LEU A 13 -46.73 -9.80 -32.80
CA LEU A 13 -47.98 -9.12 -33.20
C LEU A 13 -48.52 -9.51 -34.59
N THR A 14 -47.96 -10.52 -35.22
CA THR A 14 -48.47 -11.06 -36.50
C THR A 14 -48.64 -12.56 -36.42
N PHE A 15 -49.61 -13.01 -35.62
CA PHE A 15 -50.29 -14.28 -35.85
C PHE A 15 -51.79 -14.08 -35.62
N ASN A 16 -52.37 -13.16 -36.42
CA ASN A 16 -53.79 -13.21 -36.72
C ASN A 16 -54.01 -14.42 -37.62
N GLY A 17 -54.14 -15.59 -37.01
CA GLY A 17 -54.70 -16.75 -37.68
C GLY A 17 -56.15 -16.42 -38.01
N PHE A 18 -56.48 -16.46 -39.29
CA PHE A 18 -57.86 -16.48 -39.78
C PHE A 18 -58.63 -17.55 -39.01
N ILE A 19 -59.53 -17.13 -38.12
CA ILE A 19 -60.58 -18.01 -37.63
C ILE A 19 -61.54 -18.18 -38.80
N PHE A 20 -61.38 -19.27 -39.55
CA PHE A 20 -62.49 -19.86 -40.28
C PHE A 20 -63.52 -20.25 -39.22
N ALA A 21 -64.66 -19.56 -39.21
CA ALA A 21 -65.86 -20.06 -38.57
C ALA A 21 -66.32 -21.28 -39.38
N GLN A 22 -65.79 -22.45 -39.04
CA GLN A 22 -66.39 -23.72 -39.39
C GLN A 22 -67.51 -23.95 -38.38
N GLU A 23 -68.74 -23.69 -38.80
CA GLU A 23 -69.96 -24.11 -38.10
C GLU A 23 -70.04 -25.64 -38.24
N GLU A 24 -69.21 -26.36 -37.49
CA GLU A 24 -69.44 -27.77 -37.21
C GLU A 24 -70.61 -27.84 -36.23
N GLN A 25 -71.80 -28.08 -36.78
CA GLN A 25 -72.94 -28.58 -36.02
C GLN A 25 -72.55 -29.96 -35.46
N GLU A 26 -71.93 -29.98 -34.28
CA GLU A 26 -72.02 -31.14 -33.39
C GLU A 26 -73.49 -31.29 -33.00
N GLU A 27 -74.14 -32.33 -33.54
CA GLU A 27 -75.41 -32.84 -33.03
C GLU A 27 -75.21 -33.28 -31.57
N GLY A 28 -75.30 -32.33 -30.65
CA GLY A 28 -75.51 -32.58 -29.24
C GLY A 28 -76.87 -33.24 -29.10
N ASN A 29 -76.88 -34.53 -28.75
CA ASN A 29 -78.07 -35.28 -28.40
C ASN A 29 -78.93 -34.46 -27.41
N GLU A 30 -80.02 -33.86 -27.88
CA GLU A 30 -80.90 -33.04 -27.04
C GLU A 30 -81.43 -33.91 -25.89
N ILE A 31 -81.13 -33.50 -24.66
CA ILE A 31 -81.55 -34.19 -23.44
C ILE A 31 -83.08 -34.11 -23.36
N SER A 32 -83.77 -35.15 -23.82
CA SER A 32 -85.22 -35.09 -24.07
C SER A 32 -86.11 -35.40 -22.86
N THR A 33 -85.55 -35.60 -21.66
CA THR A 33 -86.32 -35.92 -20.44
C THR A 33 -85.84 -35.16 -19.20
N VAL A 34 -86.80 -34.77 -18.35
CA VAL A 34 -86.57 -34.02 -17.09
C VAL A 34 -85.67 -34.82 -16.11
N GLU A 35 -85.78 -36.15 -16.11
CA GLU A 35 -84.93 -37.03 -15.28
C GLU A 35 -83.46 -37.07 -15.74
N ALA A 36 -83.22 -37.06 -17.06
CA ALA A 36 -81.85 -36.99 -17.59
C ALA A 36 -81.18 -35.65 -17.25
N LEU A 37 -81.93 -34.55 -17.27
CA LEU A 37 -81.48 -33.22 -16.86
C LEU A 37 -81.16 -33.15 -15.35
N LEU A 38 -82.01 -33.75 -14.51
CA LEU A 38 -81.78 -33.84 -13.05
C LEU A 38 -80.52 -34.63 -12.70
N ASN A 39 -80.27 -35.74 -13.41
CA ASN A 39 -79.07 -36.55 -13.22
C ASN A 39 -77.80 -35.81 -13.68
N LEU A 40 -77.85 -35.09 -14.81
CA LEU A 40 -76.76 -34.25 -15.28
C LEU A 40 -76.43 -33.13 -14.28
N VAL A 41 -77.44 -32.46 -13.72
CA VAL A 41 -77.25 -31.42 -12.69
C VAL A 41 -76.66 -32.01 -11.40
N LYS A 42 -77.09 -33.19 -10.96
CA LYS A 42 -76.50 -33.87 -9.79
C LYS A 42 -75.03 -34.25 -10.03
N GLN A 43 -74.71 -34.75 -11.22
CA GLN A 43 -73.35 -35.12 -11.60
C GLN A 43 -72.45 -33.88 -11.72
N GLY A 44 -72.94 -32.81 -12.36
CA GLY A 44 -72.29 -31.51 -12.45
C GLY A 44 -72.01 -30.90 -11.08
N LYS A 45 -73.01 -30.88 -10.18
CA LYS A 45 -72.84 -30.40 -8.79
C LYS A 45 -71.75 -31.16 -8.03
N THR A 46 -71.67 -32.48 -8.21
CA THR A 46 -70.66 -33.32 -7.53
C THR A 46 -69.26 -33.07 -8.10
N GLN A 47 -69.16 -32.93 -9.43
CA GLN A 47 -67.91 -32.59 -10.10
C GLN A 47 -67.41 -31.19 -9.71
N GLU A 48 -68.30 -30.20 -9.67
CA GLU A 48 -67.98 -28.83 -9.22
C GLU A 48 -67.54 -28.78 -7.76
N GLN A 49 -68.20 -29.53 -6.87
CA GLN A 49 -67.79 -29.61 -5.46
C GLN A 49 -66.37 -30.20 -5.33
N SER A 50 -66.06 -31.24 -6.10
CA SER A 50 -64.71 -31.84 -6.13
C SER A 50 -63.66 -30.85 -6.64
N GLU A 51 -63.95 -30.13 -7.73
CA GLU A 51 -63.03 -29.11 -8.27
C GLU A 51 -62.88 -27.90 -7.34
N ASN A 52 -63.93 -27.49 -6.63
CA ASN A 52 -63.86 -26.46 -5.59
C ASN A 52 -62.95 -26.87 -4.43
N ALA A 53 -63.13 -28.10 -3.91
CA ALA A 53 -62.27 -28.62 -2.86
C ALA A 53 -60.80 -28.66 -3.30
N LYS A 54 -60.52 -29.05 -4.55
CA LYS A 54 -59.16 -28.99 -5.13
C LYS A 54 -58.64 -27.55 -5.24
N ARG A 55 -59.47 -26.58 -5.64
CA ARG A 55 -59.09 -25.16 -5.70
C ARG A 55 -58.75 -24.60 -4.32
N GLU A 56 -59.57 -24.87 -3.33
CA GLU A 56 -59.35 -24.44 -1.94
C GLU A 56 -58.07 -25.06 -1.37
N ALA A 57 -57.86 -26.37 -1.58
CA ALA A 57 -56.64 -27.04 -1.18
C ALA A 57 -55.39 -26.43 -1.84
N ARG A 58 -55.44 -26.16 -3.15
CA ARG A 58 -54.35 -25.46 -3.87
C ARG A 58 -54.12 -24.05 -3.34
N PHE A 59 -55.19 -23.30 -3.07
CA PHE A 59 -55.09 -21.95 -2.51
C PHE A 59 -54.42 -21.95 -1.13
N MET A 60 -54.85 -22.84 -0.24
CA MET A 60 -54.27 -22.97 1.10
C MET A 60 -52.81 -23.44 1.04
N ALA A 61 -52.47 -24.38 0.17
CA ALA A 61 -51.09 -24.81 -0.05
C ALA A 61 -50.21 -23.65 -0.54
N ASN A 62 -50.69 -22.86 -1.52
CA ASN A 62 -49.96 -21.70 -2.02
C ASN A 62 -49.79 -20.61 -0.96
N LYS A 63 -50.82 -20.32 -0.17
CA LYS A 63 -50.75 -19.37 0.94
C LYS A 63 -49.71 -19.77 1.98
N ASN A 64 -49.72 -21.04 2.38
CA ASN A 64 -48.74 -21.57 3.34
C ASN A 64 -47.32 -21.51 2.78
N LYS A 65 -47.14 -21.87 1.50
CA LYS A 65 -45.84 -21.76 0.82
C LYS A 65 -45.32 -20.32 0.78
N GLN A 66 -46.17 -19.33 0.48
CA GLN A 66 -45.77 -17.92 0.51
C GLN A 66 -45.39 -17.45 1.91
N ALA A 67 -46.14 -17.86 2.94
CA ALA A 67 -45.82 -17.54 4.32
C ALA A 67 -44.48 -18.15 4.77
N GLU A 68 -44.19 -19.39 4.36
CA GLU A 68 -42.92 -20.06 4.62
C GLU A 68 -41.74 -19.35 3.96
N ILE A 69 -41.85 -19.04 2.67
CA ILE A 69 -40.84 -18.27 1.92
C ILE A 69 -40.59 -16.93 2.61
N LEU A 70 -41.66 -16.17 2.91
CA LEU A 70 -41.52 -14.87 3.57
C LEU A 70 -40.84 -14.98 4.94
N ALA A 71 -41.18 -16.01 5.73
CA ALA A 71 -40.56 -16.25 7.03
C ALA A 71 -39.08 -16.66 6.90
N ALA A 72 -38.70 -17.37 5.84
CA ALA A 72 -37.32 -17.72 5.54
C ALA A 72 -36.52 -16.48 5.11
N GLU A 73 -37.03 -15.68 4.18
CA GLU A 73 -36.38 -14.46 3.71
C GLU A 73 -36.20 -13.43 4.82
N LYS A 74 -37.18 -13.27 5.72
CA LYS A 74 -37.04 -12.40 6.90
C LYS A 74 -35.94 -12.87 7.85
N ARG A 75 -35.77 -14.19 8.03
CA ARG A 75 -34.70 -14.76 8.85
C ARG A 75 -33.34 -14.54 8.20
N GLU A 76 -33.26 -14.68 6.88
CA GLU A 76 -32.04 -14.45 6.13
C GLU A 76 -31.65 -12.96 6.14
N LEU A 77 -32.61 -12.05 5.94
CA LEU A 77 -32.39 -10.60 6.05
C LEU A 77 -31.80 -10.24 7.42
N ALA A 78 -32.42 -10.68 8.52
CA ALA A 78 -31.93 -10.43 9.86
C ALA A 78 -30.55 -11.07 10.13
N ARG A 79 -30.21 -12.18 9.45
CA ARG A 79 -28.87 -12.77 9.52
C ARG A 79 -27.84 -11.90 8.82
N GLN A 80 -28.16 -11.39 7.63
CA GLN A 80 -27.28 -10.53 6.84
C GLN A 80 -27.08 -9.17 7.50
N GLU A 81 -28.13 -8.57 8.07
CA GLU A 81 -28.04 -7.32 8.84
C GLU A 81 -27.07 -7.47 10.02
N ARG A 82 -27.17 -8.56 10.80
CA ARG A 82 -26.22 -8.81 11.91
C ARG A 82 -24.78 -8.98 11.43
N ILE A 83 -24.57 -9.60 10.27
CA ILE A 83 -23.23 -9.74 9.69
C ILE A 83 -22.71 -8.39 9.23
N ALA A 84 -23.56 -7.57 8.60
CA ALA A 84 -23.21 -6.22 8.21
C ALA A 84 -22.81 -5.37 9.42
N ASP A 85 -23.59 -5.41 10.51
CA ASP A 85 -23.28 -4.70 11.76
C ASP A 85 -21.93 -5.14 12.35
N GLN A 86 -21.64 -6.45 12.34
CA GLN A 86 -20.37 -6.99 12.82
C GLN A 86 -19.19 -6.52 11.96
N LEU A 87 -19.33 -6.60 10.64
CA LEU A 87 -18.29 -6.17 9.70
C LEU A 87 -18.06 -4.65 9.76
N GLU A 88 -19.12 -3.86 9.94
CA GLU A 88 -19.00 -2.41 10.10
C GLU A 88 -18.27 -2.05 11.40
N ALA A 89 -18.56 -2.75 12.50
CA ALA A 89 -17.85 -2.56 13.76
C ALA A 89 -16.36 -2.93 13.65
N GLU A 90 -16.05 -4.04 12.96
CA GLU A 90 -14.66 -4.46 12.71
C GLU A 90 -13.94 -3.46 11.79
N TYR A 91 -14.60 -3.01 10.73
CA TYR A 91 -14.07 -2.00 9.81
C TYR A 91 -13.71 -0.71 10.56
N LYS A 92 -14.62 -0.16 11.37
CA LYS A 92 -14.38 1.05 12.17
C LYS A 92 -13.22 0.87 13.14
N LYS A 93 -13.10 -0.30 13.78
CA LYS A 93 -11.96 -0.61 14.66
C LYS A 93 -10.65 -0.64 13.89
N ASN A 94 -10.63 -1.27 12.72
CA ASN A 94 -9.44 -1.38 11.88
C ASN A 94 -9.03 -0.03 11.28
N GLU A 95 -9.99 0.81 10.90
CA GLU A 95 -9.76 2.19 10.43
C GLU A 95 -9.07 3.04 11.49
N GLU A 96 -9.50 2.94 12.76
CA GLU A 96 -8.86 3.65 13.87
C GLU A 96 -7.44 3.13 14.14
N ILE A 97 -7.23 1.80 14.11
CA ILE A 97 -5.89 1.23 14.24
C ILE A 97 -4.98 1.71 13.11
N LEU A 98 -5.49 1.76 11.88
CA LEU A 98 -4.73 2.22 10.72
C LEU A 98 -4.34 3.69 10.89
N ARG A 99 -5.28 4.55 11.28
CA ARG A 99 -5.03 5.97 11.56
C ARG A 99 -3.92 6.16 12.59
N VAL A 100 -4.00 5.46 13.73
CA VAL A 100 -2.98 5.54 14.79
C VAL A 100 -1.62 5.04 14.31
N LYS A 101 -1.57 3.96 13.54
CA LYS A 101 -0.32 3.45 12.97
C LYS A 101 0.30 4.40 11.95
N GLU A 102 -0.52 5.03 11.13
CA GLU A 102 -0.08 6.02 10.13
C GLU A 102 0.49 7.26 10.82
N GLU A 103 -0.18 7.76 11.86
CA GLU A 103 0.32 8.87 12.69
C GLU A 103 1.65 8.53 13.37
N ALA A 104 1.76 7.32 13.95
CA ALA A 104 3.01 6.86 14.53
C ALA A 104 4.11 6.75 13.47
N TYR A 105 3.82 6.16 12.31
CA TYR A 105 4.77 6.04 11.20
C TYR A 105 5.27 7.41 10.73
N GLN A 106 4.39 8.39 10.53
CA GLN A 106 4.77 9.74 10.13
C GLN A 106 5.62 10.44 11.19
N LYS A 107 5.29 10.25 12.48
CA LYS A 107 6.08 10.79 13.59
C LYS A 107 7.49 10.21 13.63
N GLU A 108 7.61 8.88 13.54
CA GLU A 108 8.91 8.20 13.51
C GLU A 108 9.72 8.61 12.27
N LEU A 109 9.07 8.74 11.11
CA LEU A 109 9.71 9.23 9.89
C LEU A 109 10.23 10.67 10.06
N GLY A 110 9.42 11.57 10.64
CA GLY A 110 9.84 12.94 10.93
C GLY A 110 11.03 12.99 11.89
N SER A 111 11.01 12.18 12.95
CA SER A 111 12.13 12.05 13.88
C SER A 111 13.39 11.51 13.20
N LEU A 112 13.26 10.54 12.29
CA LEU A 112 14.38 10.01 11.50
C LEU A 112 14.97 11.07 10.56
N VAL A 113 14.13 11.87 9.89
CA VAL A 113 14.59 12.97 9.03
C VAL A 113 15.39 13.99 9.82
N GLU A 114 14.96 14.34 11.04
CA GLU A 114 15.72 15.24 11.93
C GLU A 114 17.08 14.64 12.31
N LEU A 115 17.11 13.35 12.70
CA LEU A 115 18.35 12.65 13.02
C LEU A 115 19.32 12.62 11.82
N PHE A 116 18.83 12.36 10.61
CA PHE A 116 19.67 12.36 9.41
C PHE A 116 20.14 13.75 9.03
N GLY A 117 19.33 14.79 9.24
CA GLY A 117 19.76 16.18 9.07
C GLY A 117 20.94 16.53 9.98
N HIS A 118 20.90 16.11 11.25
CA HIS A 118 22.04 16.28 12.16
C HIS A 118 23.26 15.49 11.71
N LEU A 119 23.08 14.23 11.31
CA LEU A 119 24.19 13.39 10.85
C LEU A 119 24.82 13.94 9.57
N GLN A 120 24.01 14.50 8.66
CA GLN A 120 24.46 15.22 7.47
C GLN A 120 25.27 16.46 7.80
N SER A 121 24.80 17.31 8.72
CA SER A 121 25.55 18.48 9.17
C SER A 121 26.89 18.06 9.78
N SER A 122 26.88 17.09 10.70
CA SER A 122 28.10 16.62 11.37
C SER A 122 29.09 15.96 10.40
N ALA A 123 28.62 15.16 9.44
CA ALA A 123 29.47 14.56 8.42
C ALA A 123 30.07 15.61 7.48
N GLY A 124 29.27 16.59 7.05
CA GLY A 124 29.74 17.71 6.21
C GLY A 124 30.77 18.59 6.93
N GLU A 125 30.51 18.95 8.18
CA GLU A 125 31.46 19.69 9.03
C GLU A 125 32.78 18.93 9.20
N ALA A 126 32.70 17.62 9.49
CA ALA A 126 33.86 16.75 9.60
C ALA A 126 34.64 16.67 8.28
N ALA A 127 33.95 16.55 7.14
CA ALA A 127 34.59 16.51 5.83
C ALA A 127 35.40 17.79 5.55
N VAL A 128 34.81 18.96 5.82
CA VAL A 128 35.49 20.25 5.68
C VAL A 128 36.69 20.33 6.62
N GLN A 129 36.52 20.00 7.90
CA GLN A 129 37.61 20.05 8.88
C GLN A 129 38.75 19.10 8.51
N PHE A 130 38.44 17.88 8.09
CA PHE A 130 39.45 16.88 7.73
C PHE A 130 40.16 17.25 6.43
N SER A 131 39.45 17.82 5.46
CA SER A 131 40.04 18.22 4.18
C SER A 131 41.21 19.20 4.32
N GLY A 132 41.21 20.04 5.38
CA GLY A 132 42.27 20.99 5.71
C GLY A 132 43.16 20.59 6.89
N SER A 133 42.99 19.39 7.45
CA SER A 133 43.70 18.99 8.66
C SER A 133 45.14 18.53 8.39
N LEU A 134 46.04 18.86 9.33
CA LEU A 134 47.43 18.38 9.34
C LEU A 134 47.54 16.85 9.49
N THR A 135 46.46 16.16 9.84
CA THR A 135 46.41 14.68 9.90
C THR A 135 46.17 14.03 8.54
N SER A 136 45.74 14.79 7.53
CA SER A 136 45.37 14.24 6.23
C SER A 136 46.52 13.56 5.48
N PRO A 137 47.77 14.06 5.51
CA PRO A 137 48.91 13.33 4.95
C PRO A 137 49.17 11.98 5.63
N GLN A 138 48.75 11.81 6.90
CA GLN A 138 48.92 10.56 7.64
C GLN A 138 47.75 9.59 7.41
N PHE A 139 46.52 10.10 7.31
CA PHE A 139 45.30 9.29 7.30
C PHE A 139 44.64 9.18 5.92
N GLY A 140 45.12 9.94 4.94
CA GLY A 140 44.59 10.00 3.59
C GLY A 140 43.33 10.85 3.46
N LEU A 141 42.98 11.16 2.21
CA LEU A 141 41.75 11.90 1.86
C LEU A 141 40.54 10.97 1.61
N GLU A 142 40.75 9.65 1.60
CA GLU A 142 39.68 8.64 1.50
C GLU A 142 38.58 8.86 2.56
N ARG A 143 38.96 9.25 3.78
CA ARG A 143 38.01 9.59 4.86
C ARG A 143 37.11 10.79 4.52
N VAL A 144 37.63 11.77 3.77
CA VAL A 144 36.85 12.93 3.32
C VAL A 144 35.84 12.51 2.25
N ASN A 145 36.27 11.65 1.32
CA ASN A 145 35.38 11.07 0.30
C ASN A 145 34.24 10.28 0.96
N PHE A 146 34.57 9.41 1.92
CA PHE A 146 33.58 8.67 2.69
C PHE A 146 32.54 9.59 3.37
N LEU A 147 32.98 10.68 4.00
CA LEU A 147 32.08 11.64 4.67
C LEU A 147 31.22 12.42 3.66
N ASN A 148 31.76 12.76 2.49
CA ASN A 148 31.02 13.40 1.41
C ASN A 148 29.96 12.45 0.81
N ASP A 149 30.30 11.17 0.64
CA ASP A 149 29.36 10.15 0.18
C ASP A 149 28.24 9.94 1.20
N LEU A 150 28.59 9.88 2.49
CA LEU A 150 27.63 9.78 3.59
C LEU A 150 26.66 10.97 3.58
N THR A 151 27.20 12.19 3.44
CA THR A 151 26.43 13.44 3.33
C THR A 151 25.49 13.42 2.12
N SER A 152 25.96 12.92 0.98
CA SER A 152 25.17 12.84 -0.25
C SER A 152 23.99 11.87 -0.11
N LYS A 153 24.22 10.69 0.47
CA LYS A 153 23.15 9.70 0.74
C LYS A 153 22.06 10.24 1.64
N MET A 154 22.42 11.02 2.67
CA MET A 154 21.43 11.61 3.58
C MET A 154 20.72 12.84 3.00
N SER A 155 21.33 13.50 2.01
CA SER A 155 20.66 14.56 1.26
C SER A 155 19.58 14.01 0.32
N GLU A 156 19.68 12.73 -0.07
CA GLU A 156 18.65 12.03 -0.83
C GLU A 156 17.61 11.44 0.11
N THR A 157 16.37 11.94 0.06
CA THR A 157 15.25 11.48 0.92
C THR A 157 14.87 10.00 0.79
N THR A 158 15.48 9.29 -0.16
CA THR A 158 15.12 7.91 -0.53
C THR A 158 16.15 6.86 -0.10
N GLU A 159 17.37 7.25 0.28
CA GLU A 159 18.42 6.31 0.71
C GLU A 159 18.78 6.54 2.18
N LEU A 160 18.87 5.45 2.96
CA LEU A 160 19.20 5.51 4.38
C LEU A 160 20.64 5.03 4.59
N PRO A 161 21.46 5.74 5.39
CA PRO A 161 22.77 5.25 5.76
C PRO A 161 22.63 3.99 6.62
N THR A 162 23.52 3.04 6.39
CA THR A 162 23.63 1.83 7.20
C THR A 162 24.27 2.13 8.55
N ILE A 163 24.00 1.29 9.55
CA ILE A 163 24.61 1.42 10.89
C ILE A 163 26.14 1.47 10.80
N ARG A 164 26.76 0.70 9.90
CA ARG A 164 28.22 0.69 9.72
C ARG A 164 28.77 2.01 9.20
N GLU A 165 28.01 2.72 8.35
CA GLU A 165 28.41 4.04 7.87
C GLU A 165 28.31 5.10 8.99
N ILE A 166 27.28 4.99 9.84
CA ILE A 166 27.14 5.85 11.03
C ILE A 166 28.30 5.62 12.02
N GLU A 167 28.66 4.36 12.27
CA GLU A 167 29.82 4.00 13.09
C GLU A 167 31.13 4.50 12.49
N GLY A 168 31.24 4.50 11.15
CA GLY A 168 32.39 5.06 10.44
C GLY A 168 32.60 6.56 10.70
N LEU A 169 31.53 7.35 10.70
CA LEU A 169 31.59 8.78 11.07
C LEU A 169 32.14 8.95 12.48
N TRP A 170 31.58 8.25 13.47
CA TRP A 170 32.04 8.33 14.86
C TRP A 170 33.50 7.90 15.00
N TYR A 171 33.90 6.85 14.29
CA TYR A 171 35.28 6.37 14.29
C TYR A 171 36.26 7.42 13.77
N GLU A 172 35.99 8.06 12.63
CA GLU A 172 36.90 9.07 12.07
C GLU A 172 36.95 10.35 12.92
N LEU A 173 35.83 10.76 13.51
CA LEU A 173 35.79 11.85 14.50
C LEU A 173 36.69 11.54 15.71
N GLN A 174 36.54 10.34 16.28
CA GLN A 174 37.34 9.92 17.43
C GLN A 174 38.83 9.79 17.07
N ARG A 175 39.12 9.30 15.87
CA ARG A 175 40.48 9.19 15.35
C ARG A 175 41.15 10.55 15.18
N GLU A 176 40.42 11.54 14.66
CA GLU A 176 40.91 12.92 14.57
C GLU A 176 41.14 13.52 15.97
N MET A 177 40.19 13.33 16.90
CA MET A 177 40.33 13.78 18.28
C MET A 177 41.56 13.19 18.96
N VAL A 178 41.80 11.89 18.81
CA VAL A 178 43.00 11.24 19.37
C VAL A 178 44.26 11.79 18.71
N ALA A 179 44.26 11.94 17.39
CA ALA A 179 45.40 12.47 16.65
C ALA A 179 45.73 13.92 17.05
N SER A 180 44.73 14.71 17.45
CA SER A 180 44.92 16.09 17.94
C SER A 180 45.77 16.20 19.20
N GLY A 181 45.81 15.15 20.03
CA GLY A 181 46.63 15.08 21.25
C GLY A 181 47.98 14.40 21.07
N GLN A 182 48.27 13.88 19.87
CA GLN A 182 49.47 13.08 19.62
C GLN A 182 50.58 13.87 18.93
N VAL A 183 51.83 13.55 19.30
CA VAL A 183 53.03 13.97 18.56
C VAL A 183 53.58 12.75 17.84
N VAL A 184 53.59 12.79 16.51
CA VAL A 184 54.01 11.66 15.67
C VAL A 184 54.96 12.12 14.57
N SER A 185 55.95 11.30 14.25
CA SER A 185 56.84 11.52 13.12
C SER A 185 56.61 10.46 12.06
N PHE A 186 56.44 10.88 10.80
CA PHE A 186 56.23 9.99 9.66
C PHE A 186 56.85 10.57 8.39
N ASP A 187 57.22 9.71 7.46
CA ASP A 187 57.79 10.13 6.18
C ASP A 187 56.65 10.48 5.22
N THR A 188 56.70 11.68 4.65
CA THR A 188 55.74 12.15 3.64
C THR A 188 56.43 13.10 2.67
N THR A 189 55.80 13.30 1.51
CA THR A 189 56.27 14.29 0.53
C THR A 189 55.90 15.69 1.00
N VAL A 190 56.87 16.60 0.92
CA VAL A 190 56.76 18.04 1.19
C VAL A 190 57.21 18.79 -0.06
N VAL A 191 56.50 19.85 -0.42
CA VAL A 191 56.82 20.71 -1.57
C VAL A 191 57.50 21.97 -1.06
N ASP A 192 58.78 22.18 -1.41
CA ASP A 192 59.47 23.42 -0.99
C ASP A 192 58.94 24.65 -1.74
N VAL A 193 59.35 25.85 -1.33
CA VAL A 193 58.94 27.14 -1.92
C VAL A 193 59.27 27.25 -3.42
N ASP A 194 60.25 26.47 -3.89
CA ASP A 194 60.67 26.40 -5.29
C ASP A 194 59.81 25.42 -6.12
N GLY A 195 58.83 24.76 -5.50
CA GLY A 195 57.93 23.78 -6.12
C GLY A 195 58.52 22.37 -6.24
N GLU A 196 59.72 22.13 -5.69
CA GLU A 196 60.35 20.82 -5.70
C GLU A 196 59.80 19.93 -4.59
N SER A 197 59.34 18.72 -4.96
CA SER A 197 58.82 17.72 -4.02
C SER A 197 59.95 16.85 -3.47
N SER A 198 60.11 16.82 -2.16
CA SER A 198 61.08 15.95 -1.48
C SER A 198 60.41 15.15 -0.35
N THR A 199 60.92 13.94 -0.07
CA THR A 199 60.44 13.15 1.07
C THR A 199 61.12 13.65 2.33
N CYS A 200 60.34 14.06 3.34
CA CYS A 200 60.84 14.46 4.64
C CYS A 200 60.16 13.70 5.77
N LYS A 201 60.91 13.48 6.86
CA LYS A 201 60.38 13.01 8.13
C LYS A 201 59.68 14.15 8.86
N VAL A 202 58.37 14.27 8.65
CA VAL A 202 57.54 15.31 9.26
C VAL A 202 57.15 14.91 10.68
N THR A 203 57.39 15.80 11.64
CA THR A 203 56.89 15.68 13.02
C THR A 203 55.65 16.56 13.17
N ARG A 204 54.49 15.93 13.30
CA ARG A 204 53.20 16.57 13.55
C ARG A 204 52.96 16.68 15.05
N VAL A 205 52.62 17.87 15.53
CA VAL A 205 52.23 18.16 16.91
C VAL A 205 50.73 18.46 16.92
N GLY A 206 49.93 17.43 17.17
CA GLY A 206 48.47 17.54 17.19
C GLY A 206 47.89 18.02 15.85
N LEU A 207 46.93 18.95 15.91
CA LEU A 207 46.40 19.67 14.74
C LEU A 207 46.98 21.09 14.63
N PHE A 208 48.03 21.39 15.39
CA PHE A 208 48.50 22.76 15.57
C PHE A 208 49.67 23.11 14.65
N ASN A 209 50.64 22.19 14.52
CA ASN A 209 51.85 22.42 13.72
C ASN A 209 52.40 21.12 13.15
N ALA A 210 53.10 21.24 12.02
CA ALA A 210 53.94 20.21 11.44
C ALA A 210 55.34 20.79 11.17
N VAL A 211 56.39 20.01 11.44
CA VAL A 211 57.79 20.46 11.34
C VAL A 211 58.64 19.42 10.61
N CYS A 212 59.46 19.87 9.68
CA CYS A 212 60.48 19.09 8.97
C CYS A 212 61.79 19.86 9.00
N ASP A 213 62.89 19.24 9.45
CA ASP A 213 64.24 19.83 9.46
C ASP A 213 64.32 21.26 10.05
N GLY A 214 63.52 21.53 11.08
CA GLY A 214 63.45 22.83 11.75
C GLY A 214 62.61 23.90 11.04
N LYS A 215 62.02 23.59 9.88
CA LYS A 215 61.05 24.43 9.18
C LYS A 215 59.61 24.05 9.56
N TYR A 216 58.75 25.06 9.72
CA TYR A 216 57.31 24.86 9.85
C TYR A 216 56.71 24.54 8.49
N LEU A 217 55.76 23.62 8.48
CA LEU A 217 55.03 23.21 7.29
C LEU A 217 53.58 23.68 7.38
N GLU A 218 53.06 24.18 6.28
CA GLU A 218 51.65 24.43 6.04
C GLU A 218 51.05 23.28 5.26
N TYR A 219 49.79 22.94 5.52
CA TYR A 219 49.10 21.93 4.73
C TYR A 219 48.23 22.60 3.66
N VAL A 220 48.51 22.27 2.40
CA VAL A 220 47.79 22.80 1.24
C VAL A 220 46.72 21.80 0.83
N SER A 221 45.46 22.09 1.19
CA SER A 221 44.33 21.19 0.90
C SER A 221 44.10 20.94 -0.60
N ALA A 222 44.45 21.89 -1.47
CA ALA A 222 44.30 21.77 -2.91
C ALA A 222 45.22 20.69 -3.53
N THR A 223 46.42 20.49 -2.98
CA THR A 223 47.38 19.48 -3.45
C THR A 223 47.46 18.26 -2.53
N GLY A 224 46.87 18.35 -1.33
CA GLY A 224 46.90 17.28 -0.34
C GLY A 224 48.29 17.05 0.26
N GLN A 225 49.16 18.07 0.23
CA GLN A 225 50.57 17.97 0.58
C GLN A 225 50.98 19.07 1.57
N PHE A 226 52.08 18.82 2.30
CA PHE A 226 52.73 19.85 3.08
C PHE A 226 53.60 20.74 2.18
N ALA A 227 53.66 22.03 2.49
CA ALA A 227 54.53 23.02 1.87
C ALA A 227 55.26 23.87 2.92
#